data_AF-A0A537PJQ6-F1
#
_entry.id   AF-A0A537PJQ6-F1
#
_cell.length_a   1.000
_cell.length_b   1.000
_cell.length_c   1.000
_cell.angle_alpha   90.00
_cell.angle_beta   90.00
_cell.angle_gamma   90.00
#
_symmetry.space_group_name_H-M   'P 1'
#
loop_
_entity.id
_entity.type
_entity.pdbx_description
1 polymer ?
#
loop_
_entity_poly.entity_id
_entity_poly.type
_entity_poly.pdbx_seq_one_letter_code
_entity_poly.pdbx_strand_id
1 'polypeptide(L)' 'MKLASYIADGKACFGVVTGEGVVTLNQRLGAASLRDALAAGALADMRKAAEAAKPDHRLGDIKWLPAIPDPEKILCAG' A
#
# COMPACT_ATOMS: atom_id res chain seq x y z
N MET A 1 9.46 -0.35 7.43
CA MET A 1 8.18 0.07 6.81
C MET A 1 7.33 -1.16 6.58
N LYS A 2 6.01 -1.11 6.83
CA LYS A 2 5.06 -2.18 6.50
C LYS A 2 4.15 -1.68 5.36
N LEU A 3 4.11 -2.39 4.25
CA LEU A 3 3.28 -2.05 3.09
C LEU A 3 2.08 -2.98 3.02
N ALA A 4 0.94 -2.45 2.59
CA ALA A 4 -0.25 -3.24 2.42
C ALA A 4 -1.12 -2.73 1.26
N SER A 5 -1.85 -3.67 0.67
CA SER A 5 -2.97 -3.39 -0.24
C SER A 5 -4.27 -3.70 0.48
N TYR A 6 -5.29 -2.88 0.23
CA TYR A 6 -6.57 -2.97 0.92
C TYR A 6 -7.68 -2.32 0.09
N ILE A 7 -8.92 -2.50 0.51
CA ILE A 7 -10.07 -1.77 0.00
C ILE A 7 -10.53 -0.79 1.07
N ALA A 8 -10.61 0.49 0.71
CA ALA A 8 -11.24 1.53 1.51
C ALA A 8 -12.33 2.20 0.65
N ASP A 9 -13.52 2.40 1.23
CA ASP A 9 -14.66 3.03 0.53
C ASP A 9 -14.98 2.38 -0.84
N GLY A 10 -14.83 1.06 -0.93
CA GLY A 10 -15.05 0.29 -2.16
C GLY A 10 -13.97 0.44 -3.23
N LYS A 11 -12.88 1.17 -2.97
CA LYS A 11 -11.77 1.39 -3.90
C LYS A 11 -10.53 0.61 -3.48
N ALA A 12 -9.83 0.03 -4.46
CA ALA A 12 -8.54 -0.60 -4.23
C ALA A 12 -7.47 0.47 -3.95
N CYS A 13 -6.85 0.36 -2.79
CA CYS A 13 -5.84 1.27 -2.28
C CYS A 13 -4.60 0.51 -1.85
N PHE A 14 -3.46 1.20 -1.78
CA PHE A 14 -2.26 0.70 -1.14
C PHE A 14 -1.61 1.78 -0.29
N GLY A 15 -0.83 1.36 0.69
CA GLY A 15 -0.28 2.28 1.65
C GLY A 15 0.71 1.70 2.64
N VAL A 16 1.18 2.58 3.53
CA VAL A 16 2.05 2.22 4.65
C VAL A 16 1.23 2.03 5.91
N VAL A 17 1.37 0.86 6.52
CA VAL A 17 0.76 0.55 7.82
C VAL A 17 1.62 1.15 8.93
N THR A 18 0.99 1.97 9.78
CA THR A 18 1.53 2.52 11.01
C THR A 18 0.79 1.90 12.21
N GLY A 19 1.21 2.23 13.44
CA GLY A 19 0.53 1.73 14.65
C GLY A 19 -0.91 2.27 14.80
N GLU A 20 -1.22 3.41 14.19
CA GLU A 20 -2.50 4.10 14.34
C GLU A 20 -3.45 3.89 13.14
N GLY A 21 -2.93 3.43 11.99
CA GLY A 21 -3.73 3.25 10.78
C GLY A 21 -2.88 2.99 9.53
N VAL A 22 -3.45 3.31 8.36
CA VAL A 22 -2.78 3.22 7.07
C VAL A 22 -2.70 4.58 6.42
N VAL A 23 -1.51 4.90 5.91
CA VAL A 23 -1.26 6.07 5.08
C VAL A 23 -1.41 5.69 3.62
N THR A 24 -2.43 6.22 2.94
CA THR A 24 -2.76 5.91 1.54
C THR A 24 -1.77 6.58 0.60
N LEU A 25 -1.24 5.81 -0.36
CA LEU A 25 -0.17 6.28 -1.25
C LEU A 25 -0.59 6.46 -2.71
N ASN A 26 -1.76 5.95 -3.12
CA ASN A 26 -2.22 5.98 -4.52
C ASN A 26 -2.08 7.37 -5.17
N GLN A 27 -2.70 8.39 -4.57
CA GLN A 27 -2.66 9.77 -5.10
C GLN A 27 -1.33 10.46 -4.86
N ARG A 28 -0.59 10.08 -3.81
CA ARG A 28 0.68 10.72 -3.42
C ARG A 28 1.83 10.33 -4.32
N LEU A 29 1.77 9.13 -4.89
CA LEU A 29 2.77 8.59 -5.81
C LEU A 29 2.27 8.52 -7.25
N GLY A 30 0.99 8.82 -7.51
CA GLY A 30 0.39 8.67 -8.82
C GLY A 30 0.36 7.23 -9.33
N ALA A 31 0.42 6.24 -8.43
CA ALA A 31 0.42 4.82 -8.76
C ALA A 31 -0.95 4.19 -8.46
N ALA A 32 -1.39 3.28 -9.32
CA ALA A 32 -2.69 2.61 -9.15
C ALA A 32 -2.63 1.48 -8.11
N SER A 33 -1.47 0.81 -7.97
CA SER A 33 -1.29 -0.32 -7.07
C SER A 33 0.11 -0.35 -6.44
N LEU A 34 0.26 -1.17 -5.38
CA LEU A 34 1.58 -1.42 -4.78
C LEU A 34 2.54 -2.05 -5.79
N ARG A 35 2.05 -2.92 -6.69
CA ARG A 35 2.86 -3.53 -7.76
C ARG A 35 3.44 -2.45 -8.67
N ASP A 36 2.62 -1.51 -9.13
CA ASP A 36 3.07 -0.45 -10.05
C ASP A 36 4.08 0.48 -9.37
N ALA A 37 3.86 0.82 -8.09
CA ALA A 37 4.79 1.64 -7.33
C ALA A 37 6.14 0.94 -7.10
N LEU A 38 6.13 -0.38 -6.88
CA LEU A 38 7.36 -1.18 -6.78
C LEU A 38 8.07 -1.30 -8.13
N ALA A 39 7.33 -1.53 -9.22
CA ALA A 39 7.88 -1.59 -10.57
C ALA A 39 8.53 -0.26 -11.00
N ALA A 40 8.01 0.86 -10.52
CA ALA A 40 8.57 2.20 -10.73
C ALA A 40 9.76 2.53 -9.80
N GLY A 41 10.16 1.63 -8.89
CA GLY A 41 11.26 1.88 -7.95
C GLY A 41 10.94 2.90 -6.85
N ALA A 42 9.66 3.20 -6.60
CA ALA A 42 9.22 4.31 -5.74
C ALA A 42 9.35 4.05 -4.22
N LEU A 43 10.16 3.07 -3.79
CA LEU A 43 10.22 2.64 -2.39
C LEU A 43 10.66 3.77 -1.43
N ALA A 44 11.63 4.58 -1.86
CA ALA A 44 12.09 5.73 -1.09
C ALA A 44 11.00 6.81 -0.99
N ASP A 45 10.22 7.01 -2.03
CA ASP A 45 9.13 7.99 -2.06
C ASP A 45 7.94 7.53 -1.22
N MET A 46 7.61 6.23 -1.22
CA MET A 46 6.64 5.63 -0.28
C MET A 46 7.01 5.93 1.16
N ARG A 47 8.30 5.78 1.51
CA ARG A 47 8.80 6.06 2.85
C ARG A 47 8.66 7.54 3.21
N LYS A 48 9.11 8.44 2.35
CA LYS A 48 8.99 9.90 2.56
C LYS A 48 7.54 10.33 2.71
N ALA A 49 6.65 9.84 1.84
CA ALA A 49 5.23 10.16 1.87
C ALA A 49 4.54 9.65 3.15
N ALA A 50 5.01 8.55 3.72
CA ALA A 50 4.51 8.03 4.99
C ALA A 50 5.02 8.82 6.20
N GLU A 51 6.27 9.26 6.19
CA GLU A 51 6.84 10.09 7.26
C GLU A 51 6.24 11.52 7.28
N ALA A 52 5.84 12.03 6.12
CA ALA A 52 5.29 13.39 5.99
C ALA A 52 3.80 13.52 6.34
N ALA A 53 3.10 12.44 6.70
CA ALA A 53 1.65 12.46 6.78
C ALA A 53 1.06 11.57 7.88
N LYS A 54 -0.20 11.86 8.20
CA LYS A 54 -0.99 11.08 9.15
C LYS A 54 -1.75 9.95 8.44
N PRO A 55 -2.14 8.89 9.17
CA PRO A 55 -2.96 7.81 8.62
C PRO A 55 -4.32 8.33 8.14
N ASP A 56 -4.73 7.89 6.94
CA ASP A 56 -6.00 8.25 6.31
C ASP A 56 -7.12 7.29 6.72
N HIS A 57 -6.78 6.02 6.99
CA HIS A 57 -7.75 4.99 7.38
C HIS A 57 -7.30 4.23 8.63
N ARG A 58 -8.25 3.83 9.49
CA ARG A 58 -7.98 2.93 10.61
C ARG A 58 -7.89 1.48 10.11
N LEU A 59 -7.11 0.67 10.81
CA LEU A 59 -6.88 -0.74 10.45
C LEU A 59 -8.17 -1.60 10.46
N GLY A 60 -9.17 -1.21 11.26
CA GLY A 60 -10.46 -1.92 11.37
C GLY A 60 -11.50 -1.51 10.32
N ASP A 61 -11.29 -0.38 9.63
CA ASP A 61 -12.27 0.18 8.69
C ASP A 61 -11.98 -0.21 7.23
N ILE A 62 -10.93 -1.01 7.02
CA ILE A 62 -10.46 -1.42 5.69
C ILE A 62 -10.54 -2.93 5.52
N LYS A 63 -10.76 -3.36 4.28
CA LYS A 63 -10.68 -4.77 3.92
C LYS A 63 -9.29 -5.08 3.39
N TRP A 64 -8.55 -5.88 4.13
CA TRP A 64 -7.21 -6.31 3.74
C TRP A 64 -7.22 -7.16 2.47
N LEU A 65 -6.25 -6.90 1.60
CA LEU A 65 -5.97 -7.71 0.42
C LEU A 65 -4.59 -8.37 0.59
N PRO A 66 -4.24 -9.37 -0.24
CA PRO A 66 -2.85 -9.78 -0.40
C PRO A 66 -1.97 -8.56 -0.69
N ALA A 67 -0.73 -8.54 -0.19
CA ALA A 67 0.16 -7.39 -0.34
C ALA A 67 0.30 -6.97 -1.82
N ILE A 68 0.41 -7.93 -2.73
CA ILE A 68 0.30 -7.74 -4.18
C ILE A 68 -0.91 -8.56 -4.64
N PRO A 69 -2.09 -7.93 -4.86
CA PRO A 69 -3.31 -8.65 -5.25
C PRO A 69 -3.26 -9.29 -6.65
N ASP A 70 -2.46 -8.71 -7.55
CA ASP A 70 -2.34 -9.12 -8.95
C ASP A 70 -0.86 -9.39 -9.30
N PRO A 71 -0.26 -10.48 -8.79
CA PRO A 71 1.13 -10.82 -9.06
C PRO A 71 1.30 -11.51 -10.42
N GLU A 72 2.36 -11.16 -11.16
CA GLU A 72 2.67 -11.85 -12.43
C GLU A 72 3.13 -13.30 -12.21
N LYS A 73 3.89 -13.54 -11.14
CA LYS A 73 4.43 -14.86 -10.79
C LYS A 73 4.43 -15.06 -9.28
N ILE A 74 4.01 -16.25 -8.85
CA ILE A 74 4.15 -16.73 -7.47
C ILE A 74 4.97 -18.02 -7.54
N LEU A 75 6.19 -18.00 -7.03
CA LEU A 75 7.12 -19.14 -7.06
C LEU A 75 7.30 -19.69 -5.64
N CYS A 76 7.02 -20.97 -5.45
CA CYS A 76 7.18 -21.66 -4.17
C CYS A 76 8.45 -22.52 -4.21
N ALA A 77 9.29 -22.44 -3.18
CA ALA A 77 10.44 -23.31 -2.98
C ALA A 77 10.24 -24.09 -1.66
N GLY A 78 10.53 -25.39 -1.70
CA GLY A 78 10.42 -26.32 -0.57
C GLY A 78 11.75 -26.92 -0.18
#